data_AF-A0A813XWD7-F1
#
_entry.id   AF-A0A813XWD7-F1
#
_cell.length_a   1.000
_cell.length_b   1.000
_cell.length_c   1.000
_cell.angle_alpha   90.00
_cell.angle_beta   90.00
_cell.angle_gamma   90.00
#
_symmetry.space_group_name_H-M   'P 1'
#
loop_
_entity.id
_entity.type
_entity.pdbx_description
1 polymer ?
#
loop_
_entity_poly.entity_id
_entity_poly.type
_entity_poly.pdbx_seq_one_letter_code
_entity_poly.pdbx_strand_id
1 'polypeptide(L)'
;QNLFDFFDLKGRYIEKLDVPSWEEQIEFLQTNQKFGGRVVVLYDIFDVKCLFLVSNCLSRIQTFEQSKLIISITNQLYPTPITLKFKKIYELSVLKSQKRYVSISYETLDQLQPKFDVKDIETIRRDTCSAVSKMLERLLKLLFRTKDVTKVKQYV
;
A
#
# COMPACT_ATOMS: atom_id res chain seq x y z
N GLN A 1 4.86 8.47 -21.84
CA GLN A 1 4.76 7.51 -20.72
C GLN A 1 3.51 7.83 -19.94
N ASN A 2 2.49 6.97 -20.04
CA ASN A 2 1.16 7.28 -19.53
C ASN A 2 1.14 7.17 -18.00
N LEU A 3 0.49 8.15 -17.36
CA LEU A 3 0.17 8.19 -15.93
C LEU A 3 -0.67 6.98 -15.45
N PHE A 4 -1.08 6.12 -16.38
CA PHE A 4 -1.95 4.96 -16.18
C PHE A 4 -1.22 3.65 -15.84
N ASP A 5 0.10 3.55 -16.08
CA ASP A 5 0.85 2.31 -15.83
C ASP A 5 1.04 2.00 -14.33
N PHE A 6 0.67 2.93 -13.43
CA PHE A 6 0.65 2.73 -11.97
C PHE A 6 -0.69 2.26 -11.41
N PHE A 7 -1.75 2.12 -12.23
CA PHE A 7 -3.04 1.57 -11.80
C PHE A 7 -3.05 0.03 -11.85
N ASP A 8 -2.12 -0.63 -11.16
CA ASP A 8 -2.33 -2.04 -10.86
C ASP A 8 -3.30 -2.17 -9.68
N LEU A 9 -4.60 -2.02 -9.99
CA LEU A 9 -5.74 -2.22 -9.08
C LEU A 9 -5.81 -3.65 -8.52
N LYS A 10 -4.90 -4.55 -8.91
CA LYS A 10 -4.86 -5.95 -8.49
C LYS A 10 -3.73 -6.26 -7.51
N GLY A 11 -2.81 -5.34 -7.27
CA GLY A 11 -1.72 -5.53 -6.32
C GLY A 11 -2.20 -5.33 -4.88
N ARG A 12 -2.08 -6.37 -4.04
CA ARG A 12 -2.17 -6.16 -2.58
C ARG A 12 -0.82 -5.69 -2.07
N TYR A 13 -0.81 -4.56 -1.38
CA TYR A 13 0.42 -4.00 -0.80
C TYR A 13 0.50 -4.35 0.68
N ILE A 14 1.65 -4.81 1.15
CA ILE A 14 1.95 -4.87 2.59
C ILE A 14 2.60 -3.55 2.97
N GLU A 15 2.06 -2.81 3.93
CA GLU A 15 2.64 -1.55 4.41
C GLU A 15 3.43 -1.75 5.70
N LYS A 16 4.51 -0.95 5.74
CA LYS A 16 5.32 -0.50 6.88
C LYS A 16 6.10 -1.61 7.53
N LEU A 17 7.41 -1.49 7.41
CA LEU A 17 8.43 -2.32 8.00
C LEU A 17 9.50 -1.31 8.43
N ASP A 18 9.76 -1.11 9.72
CA ASP A 18 10.72 -0.11 10.23
C ASP A 18 12.12 -0.77 10.34
N VAL A 19 13.19 -0.16 9.83
CA VAL A 19 14.52 -0.78 9.69
C VAL A 19 15.67 0.27 9.65
N PRO A 20 16.96 -0.07 9.90
CA PRO A 20 18.14 0.78 9.65
C PRO A 20 19.13 0.34 8.54
N SER A 21 19.31 -0.96 8.22
CA SER A 21 20.10 -1.44 7.04
C SER A 21 19.16 -1.95 5.93
N TRP A 22 19.01 -1.16 4.87
CA TRP A 22 17.87 -1.27 3.95
C TRP A 22 18.18 -1.96 2.65
N GLU A 23 19.37 -1.69 2.10
CA GLU A 23 19.73 -2.07 0.74
C GLU A 23 19.81 -3.60 0.62
N GLU A 24 20.48 -4.24 1.58
CA GLU A 24 20.59 -5.71 1.65
C GLU A 24 19.24 -6.40 1.85
N GLN A 25 18.34 -5.83 2.67
CA GLN A 25 17.01 -6.39 2.90
C GLN A 25 16.11 -6.22 1.67
N ILE A 26 16.19 -5.07 1.00
CA ILE A 26 15.47 -4.83 -0.27
C ILE A 26 15.97 -5.79 -1.33
N GLU A 27 17.29 -5.95 -1.48
CA GLU A 27 17.90 -6.86 -2.44
C GLU A 27 17.52 -8.32 -2.14
N PHE A 28 17.56 -8.73 -0.87
CA PHE A 28 17.12 -10.05 -0.43
C PHE A 28 15.64 -10.32 -0.80
N LEU A 29 14.76 -9.34 -0.55
CA LEU A 29 13.34 -9.48 -0.85
C LEU A 29 13.04 -9.44 -2.35
N GLN A 30 13.81 -8.66 -3.13
CA GLN A 30 13.69 -8.61 -4.59
C GLN A 30 14.22 -9.87 -5.28
N THR A 31 15.30 -10.45 -4.76
CA THR A 31 15.98 -11.61 -5.36
C THR A 31 15.26 -12.92 -5.03
N ASN A 32 14.55 -12.98 -3.90
CA ASN A 32 13.80 -14.18 -3.49
C ASN A 32 12.47 -14.34 -4.25
N GLN A 33 12.53 -15.06 -5.37
CA GLN A 33 11.35 -15.48 -6.14
C GLN A 33 10.32 -16.29 -5.32
N LYS A 34 10.74 -16.89 -4.19
CA LYS A 34 9.86 -17.62 -3.25
C LYS A 34 8.72 -16.77 -2.69
N PHE A 35 8.85 -15.45 -2.69
CA PHE A 35 7.81 -14.54 -2.18
C PHE A 35 6.71 -14.23 -3.21
N GLY A 36 6.81 -14.75 -4.44
CA GLY A 36 5.69 -14.83 -5.40
C GLY A 36 5.09 -13.47 -5.80
N GLY A 37 5.79 -12.36 -5.56
CA GLY A 37 5.29 -11.00 -5.77
C GLY A 37 6.39 -10.05 -6.22
N ARG A 38 6.00 -8.94 -6.84
CA ARG A 38 6.91 -7.86 -7.23
C ARG A 38 7.12 -6.93 -6.04
N VAL A 39 8.35 -6.83 -5.54
CA VAL A 39 8.65 -5.87 -4.47
C VAL A 39 8.74 -4.46 -5.06
N VAL A 40 7.78 -3.59 -4.72
CA VAL A 40 7.77 -2.17 -5.10
C VAL A 40 8.09 -1.33 -3.87
N VAL A 41 9.35 -0.95 -3.73
CA VAL A 41 9.81 -0.11 -2.61
C VAL A 41 9.38 1.34 -2.86
N LEU A 42 8.49 1.87 -2.03
CA LEU A 42 8.17 3.30 -1.99
C LEU A 42 8.88 3.95 -0.80
N TYR A 43 9.80 4.85 -1.09
CA TYR A 43 10.56 5.60 -0.10
C TYR A 43 9.73 6.73 0.53
N ASP A 44 9.65 6.78 1.85
CA ASP A 44 9.27 8.00 2.57
C ASP A 44 10.53 8.72 3.09
N ILE A 45 10.68 9.98 2.69
CA ILE A 45 11.87 10.86 2.86
C ILE A 45 11.84 11.66 4.19
N PHE A 46 11.11 11.25 5.23
CA PHE A 46 11.17 11.95 6.53
C PHE A 46 11.09 10.98 7.72
N ASP A 47 12.23 10.39 8.07
CA ASP A 47 12.55 9.73 9.36
C ASP A 47 11.92 8.37 9.72
N VAL A 48 10.97 7.85 8.94
CA VAL A 48 10.46 6.47 9.11
C VAL A 48 10.54 5.72 7.80
N LYS A 49 11.62 4.96 7.65
CA LYS A 49 11.83 4.15 6.46
C LYS A 49 10.79 3.00 6.50
N CYS A 50 10.01 2.84 5.42
CA CYS A 50 8.90 1.87 5.30
C CYS A 50 9.05 1.08 3.99
N LEU A 51 8.73 -0.22 3.99
CA LEU A 51 8.71 -1.04 2.78
C LEU A 51 7.28 -1.34 2.34
N PHE A 52 7.06 -1.31 1.01
CA PHE A 52 5.84 -1.78 0.37
C PHE A 52 6.15 -3.05 -0.43
N LEU A 53 5.36 -4.09 -0.24
CA LEU A 53 5.50 -5.36 -0.97
C LEU A 53 4.24 -5.61 -1.77
N VAL A 54 4.34 -5.73 -3.10
CA VAL A 54 3.20 -6.12 -3.94
C VAL A 54 3.19 -7.63 -4.03
N SER A 55 2.19 -8.24 -3.40
CA SER A 55 1.95 -9.67 -3.50
C SER A 55 0.98 -9.95 -4.64
N ASN A 56 1.23 -11.01 -5.41
CA ASN A 56 0.32 -11.52 -6.43
C ASN A 56 -0.80 -12.40 -5.83
N CYS A 57 -0.92 -12.45 -4.49
CA CYS A 57 -1.92 -13.25 -3.82
C CYS A 57 -3.35 -12.86 -4.20
N LEU A 58 -4.18 -13.87 -4.47
CA LEU A 58 -5.57 -13.68 -4.83
C LEU A 58 -6.47 -13.41 -3.63
N SER A 59 -6.13 -13.89 -2.42
CA SER A 59 -6.94 -13.68 -1.20
C SER A 59 -6.21 -12.88 -0.10
N ARG A 60 -6.98 -12.07 0.64
CA ARG A 60 -6.45 -11.23 1.73
C ARG A 60 -5.77 -12.11 2.78
N ILE A 61 -6.37 -13.26 3.07
CA ILE A 61 -5.86 -14.25 4.02
C ILE A 61 -4.46 -14.71 3.61
N GLN A 62 -4.28 -15.12 2.35
CA GLN A 62 -2.97 -15.52 1.83
C GLN A 62 -1.94 -14.39 1.93
N THR A 63 -2.35 -13.14 1.67
CA THR A 63 -1.45 -11.99 1.80
C THR A 63 -0.99 -11.77 3.24
N PHE A 64 -1.85 -11.97 4.24
CA PHE A 64 -1.48 -11.91 5.65
C PHE A 64 -0.57 -13.07 6.08
N GLU A 65 -0.80 -14.28 5.57
CA GLU A 65 0.06 -15.43 5.85
C GLU A 65 1.46 -15.24 5.26
N GLN A 66 1.52 -14.79 4.00
CA GLN A 66 2.77 -14.46 3.34
C GLN A 66 3.51 -13.32 4.04
N SER A 67 2.80 -12.28 4.50
CA SER A 67 3.44 -11.18 5.21
C SER A 67 4.09 -11.67 6.51
N LYS A 68 3.39 -12.49 7.30
CA LYS A 68 3.94 -13.11 8.52
C LYS A 68 5.17 -13.97 8.22
N LEU A 69 5.13 -14.75 7.14
CA LEU A 69 6.27 -15.58 6.72
C LEU A 69 7.49 -14.73 6.35
N ILE A 70 7.31 -13.70 5.53
CA ILE A 70 8.37 -12.77 5.12
C ILE A 70 8.98 -12.11 6.35
N ILE A 71 8.15 -11.67 7.29
CA ILE A 71 8.59 -11.02 8.52
C ILE A 71 9.43 -11.96 9.38
N SER A 72 8.96 -13.20 9.57
CA SER A 72 9.67 -14.22 10.32
C SER A 72 11.06 -14.50 9.74
N ILE A 73 11.12 -14.76 8.44
CA ILE A 73 12.38 -15.05 7.73
C ILE A 73 13.34 -13.86 7.83
N THR A 74 12.84 -12.65 7.58
CA THR A 74 13.69 -11.45 7.58
C THR A 74 14.22 -11.15 8.98
N ASN A 75 13.40 -11.27 10.03
CA ASN A 75 13.83 -11.07 11.41
C ASN A 75 14.80 -12.15 11.91
N GLN A 76 14.71 -13.38 11.39
CA GLN A 76 15.68 -14.44 11.68
C GLN A 76 17.04 -14.17 11.04
N LEU A 77 17.05 -13.63 9.81
CA LEU A 77 18.27 -13.29 9.09
C LEU A 77 18.94 -12.03 9.63
N TYR A 78 18.13 -11.05 10.07
CA TYR A 78 18.59 -9.77 10.60
C TYR A 78 18.05 -9.56 12.03
N PRO A 79 18.65 -10.18 13.05
CA PRO A 79 18.23 -10.04 14.44
C PRO A 79 18.57 -8.63 15.01
N THR A 80 18.22 -8.41 16.29
CA THR A 80 18.37 -7.12 17.02
C THR A 80 19.69 -6.37 16.76
N PRO A 81 19.63 -5.02 16.66
CA PRO A 81 18.56 -4.12 17.08
C PRO A 81 17.46 -3.89 16.02
N ILE A 82 17.56 -4.58 14.90
CA ILE A 82 16.67 -4.39 13.74
C ILE A 82 15.49 -5.35 13.88
N THR A 83 14.26 -4.85 13.76
CA THR A 83 13.07 -5.71 13.79
C THR A 83 12.00 -5.16 12.88
N LEU A 84 11.68 -5.96 11.89
CA LEU A 84 10.68 -5.69 10.89
C LEU A 84 9.31 -6.16 11.43
N LYS A 85 8.31 -5.27 11.36
CA LYS A 85 6.99 -5.44 11.99
C LYS A 85 5.89 -5.25 10.96
N PHE A 86 4.90 -6.14 10.94
CA PHE A 86 3.69 -5.95 10.13
C PHE A 86 2.86 -4.76 10.65
N LYS A 87 2.30 -3.94 9.75
CA LYS A 87 1.30 -2.94 10.13
C LYS A 87 -0.07 -3.19 9.51
N LYS A 88 -0.16 -3.23 8.17
CA LYS A 88 -1.44 -3.40 7.47
C LYS A 88 -1.26 -3.87 6.03
N ILE A 89 -2.35 -4.32 5.42
CA ILE A 89 -2.45 -4.64 4.00
C ILE A 89 -3.36 -3.62 3.31
N TYR A 90 -2.94 -3.15 2.14
CA TYR A 90 -3.78 -2.43 1.21
C TYR A 90 -4.32 -3.36 0.13
N GLU A 91 -5.63 -3.36 -0.07
CA GLU A 91 -6.29 -4.21 -1.07
C GLU A 91 -6.53 -3.48 -2.40
N LEU A 92 -6.89 -2.20 -2.33
CA LEU A 92 -7.04 -1.31 -3.48
C LEU A 92 -6.24 -0.06 -3.18
N SER A 93 -5.34 0.31 -4.07
CA SER A 93 -4.52 1.52 -3.92
C SER A 93 -4.46 2.30 -5.22
N VAL A 94 -4.36 3.62 -5.09
CA VAL A 94 -4.07 4.54 -6.18
C VAL A 94 -2.93 5.42 -5.71
N LEU A 95 -1.80 5.31 -6.42
CA LEU A 95 -0.62 6.14 -6.21
C LEU A 95 -0.66 7.28 -7.22
N LYS A 96 -0.72 8.53 -6.74
CA LYS A 96 -0.67 9.72 -7.60
C LYS A 96 0.77 10.16 -7.83
N SER A 97 1.56 10.23 -6.77
CA SER A 97 2.99 10.55 -6.80
C SER A 97 3.65 10.06 -5.51
N GLN A 98 4.96 10.27 -5.37
CA GLN A 98 5.64 9.99 -4.09
C GLN A 98 4.90 10.68 -2.94
N LYS A 99 4.65 9.92 -1.86
CA LYS A 99 3.87 10.30 -0.65
C LYS A 99 2.39 10.63 -0.87
N ARG A 100 1.91 10.67 -2.11
CA ARG A 100 0.52 10.99 -2.44
C ARG A 100 -0.20 9.74 -2.91
N TYR A 101 -0.90 9.09 -1.99
CA TYR A 101 -1.65 7.87 -2.29
C TYR A 101 -2.94 7.78 -1.49
N VAL A 102 -3.86 6.99 -2.02
CA VAL A 102 -5.12 6.66 -1.36
C VAL A 102 -5.37 5.18 -1.49
N SER A 103 -5.81 4.53 -0.41
CA SER A 103 -5.94 3.09 -0.37
C SER A 103 -6.99 2.60 0.62
N ILE A 104 -7.50 1.41 0.36
CA ILE A 104 -8.33 0.63 1.28
C ILE A 104 -7.40 -0.27 2.08
N SER A 105 -7.42 -0.12 3.40
CA SER A 105 -6.51 -0.83 4.31
C SER A 105 -7.22 -1.74 5.32
N TYR A 106 -6.53 -2.83 5.64
CA TYR A 106 -6.89 -3.81 6.66
C TYR A 106 -5.70 -4.04 7.58
N GLU A 107 -5.87 -3.77 8.87
CA GLU A 107 -4.84 -3.97 9.90
C GLU A 107 -4.85 -5.41 10.42
N THR A 108 -6.03 -6.02 10.51
CA THR A 108 -6.20 -7.40 10.98
C THR A 108 -6.99 -8.24 9.99
N LEU A 109 -6.86 -9.57 10.11
CA LEU A 109 -7.59 -10.53 9.28
C LEU A 109 -9.10 -10.45 9.49
N ASP A 110 -9.50 -10.29 10.76
CA ASP A 110 -10.90 -10.27 11.23
C ASP A 110 -11.59 -8.93 10.97
N GLN A 111 -10.85 -7.92 10.49
CA GLN A 111 -11.40 -6.63 10.14
C GLN A 111 -12.37 -6.77 8.96
N LEU A 112 -13.66 -6.63 9.25
CA LEU A 112 -14.73 -6.67 8.24
C LEU A 112 -14.79 -5.38 7.43
N GLN A 113 -14.75 -4.23 8.11
CA GLN A 113 -14.88 -2.92 7.46
C GLN A 113 -13.50 -2.36 7.09
N PRO A 114 -13.24 -2.04 5.82
CA PRO A 114 -11.98 -1.41 5.44
C PRO A 114 -11.81 -0.01 6.01
N LYS A 115 -10.56 0.39 6.28
CA LYS A 115 -10.21 1.78 6.57
C LYS A 115 -9.71 2.47 5.32
N PHE A 116 -10.25 3.65 5.04
CA PHE A 116 -9.80 4.50 3.94
C PHE A 116 -8.57 5.28 4.40
N ASP A 117 -7.41 4.92 3.86
CA ASP A 117 -6.12 5.55 4.19
C ASP A 117 -5.72 6.51 3.08
N VAL A 118 -5.46 7.76 3.46
CA VAL A 118 -5.16 8.84 2.53
C VAL A 118 -3.90 9.54 3.01
N LYS A 119 -2.93 9.64 2.11
CA LYS A 119 -1.69 10.39 2.32
C LYS A 119 -1.55 11.47 1.26
N ASP A 120 -1.45 12.72 1.71
CA ASP A 120 -1.17 13.91 0.91
C ASP A 120 -2.00 14.09 -0.38
N ILE A 121 -3.22 13.56 -0.40
CA ILE A 121 -4.21 13.82 -1.46
C ILE A 121 -5.01 15.09 -1.14
N GLU A 122 -5.52 15.76 -2.18
CA GLU A 122 -6.32 16.99 -2.08
C GLU A 122 -7.56 16.87 -1.17
N THR A 123 -7.98 15.67 -0.77
CA THR A 123 -9.07 15.50 0.20
C THR A 123 -8.69 15.98 1.61
N ILE A 124 -7.43 15.84 2.02
CA ILE A 124 -6.96 16.18 3.38
C ILE A 124 -6.16 17.47 3.46
N ARG A 125 -5.83 18.08 2.31
CA ARG A 125 -5.07 19.32 2.30
C ARG A 125 -5.97 20.53 2.61
N ARG A 126 -5.43 21.51 3.34
CA ARG A 126 -6.18 22.70 3.78
C ARG A 126 -6.17 23.83 2.75
N ASP A 127 -5.28 23.78 1.78
CA ASP A 127 -5.13 24.76 0.70
C ASP A 127 -6.15 24.57 -0.44
N THR A 128 -6.89 23.46 -0.44
CA THR A 128 -7.89 23.13 -1.48
C THR A 128 -9.30 23.53 -1.08
N CYS A 129 -10.11 23.96 -2.06
CA CYS A 129 -11.53 24.28 -1.87
C CYS A 129 -12.30 23.07 -1.29
N SER A 130 -13.15 23.33 -0.29
CA SER A 130 -13.99 22.30 0.36
C SER A 130 -14.85 21.50 -0.65
N ALA A 131 -15.31 22.13 -1.73
CA ALA A 131 -16.06 21.44 -2.76
C ALA A 131 -15.21 20.37 -3.47
N VAL A 132 -13.97 20.71 -3.82
CA VAL A 132 -13.02 19.80 -4.48
C VAL A 132 -12.66 18.64 -3.56
N SER A 133 -12.35 18.91 -2.29
CA SER A 133 -12.04 17.87 -1.30
C SER A 133 -13.19 16.87 -1.15
N LYS A 134 -14.44 17.35 -0.95
CA LYS A 134 -15.63 16.49 -0.81
C LYS A 134 -15.95 15.72 -2.09
N MET A 135 -15.80 16.36 -3.25
CA MET A 135 -16.03 15.71 -4.55
C MET A 135 -15.03 14.59 -4.79
N LEU A 136 -13.74 14.86 -4.57
CA LEU A 136 -12.67 13.88 -4.75
C LEU A 136 -12.81 12.70 -3.78
N GLU A 137 -13.17 12.96 -2.52
CA GLU A 137 -13.42 11.90 -1.54
C GLU A 137 -14.55 10.97 -2.00
N ARG A 138 -15.64 11.52 -2.52
CA ARG A 138 -16.77 10.74 -3.06
C ARG A 138 -16.37 9.94 -4.29
N LEU A 139 -15.61 10.54 -5.22
CA LEU A 139 -15.12 9.88 -6.42
C LEU A 139 -14.22 8.68 -6.07
N LEU A 140 -13.31 8.85 -5.12
CA LEU A 140 -12.41 7.77 -4.69
C LEU A 140 -13.17 6.66 -3.97
N LYS A 141 -14.13 6.99 -3.11
CA LYS A 141 -15.00 5.99 -2.48
C LYS A 141 -15.85 5.24 -3.50
N LEU A 142 -16.37 5.94 -4.51
CA LEU A 142 -17.13 5.34 -5.60
C LEU A 142 -16.24 4.37 -6.40
N LEU A 143 -15.06 4.82 -6.84
CA LEU A 143 -14.09 4.02 -7.57
C LEU A 143 -13.72 2.75 -6.81
N PHE A 144 -13.47 2.86 -5.51
CA PHE A 144 -13.10 1.74 -4.66
C PHE A 144 -14.24 0.75 -4.40
N ARG A 145 -15.48 1.24 -4.31
CA ARG A 145 -16.65 0.38 -4.13
C ARG A 145 -17.03 -0.34 -5.42
N THR A 146 -16.98 0.34 -6.55
CA THR A 146 -17.47 -0.19 -7.83
C THR A 146 -16.39 -0.85 -8.66
N LYS A 147 -15.11 -0.51 -8.42
CA LYS A 147 -13.96 -0.86 -9.27
C LYS A 147 -14.20 -0.50 -10.75
N ASP A 148 -15.04 0.51 -11.00
CA ASP A 148 -15.53 0.87 -12.32
C ASP A 148 -15.36 2.37 -12.56
N VAL A 149 -14.46 2.70 -13.48
CA VAL A 149 -14.10 4.07 -13.86
C VAL A 149 -15.23 4.75 -14.65
N THR A 150 -16.11 4.00 -15.31
CA THR A 150 -17.21 4.60 -16.09
C THR A 150 -18.20 5.34 -15.19
N LYS A 151 -18.52 4.77 -14.02
CA LYS A 151 -19.36 5.40 -12.99
C LYS A 151 -18.74 6.67 -12.41
N VAL A 152 -17.41 6.68 -12.30
CA VAL A 152 -16.64 7.86 -11.86
C VAL A 152 -16.75 8.97 -12.91
N LYS A 153 -16.64 8.64 -14.20
CA LYS A 153 -16.80 9.60 -15.30
C LYS A 153 -18.20 10.19 -15.39
N GLN A 154 -19.25 9.43 -15.05
CA GLN A 154 -20.63 9.94 -15.03
C GLN A 154 -20.92 10.89 -13.87
N TYR A 155 -20.11 10.84 -12.81
CA TYR A 155 -20.28 11.70 -11.63
C TYR A 155 -19.68 13.10 -11.80
N VAL A 156 -18.71 13.24 -12.70
CA VAL A 156 -18.00 14.50 -13.00
C VAL A 156 -18.65 15.18 -14.20
#